data_AF-A0A7N8XRD7-F1
#
_entry.id   AF-A0A7N8XRD7-F1
#
_cell.length_a   1.000
_cell.length_b   1.000
_cell.length_c   1.000
_cell.angle_alpha   90.00
_cell.angle_beta   90.00
_cell.angle_gamma   90.00
#
_symmetry.space_group_name_H-M   'P 1'
#
loop_
_entity.id
_entity.type
_entity.pdbx_description
1 polymer ?
#
loop_
_entity_poly.entity_id
_entity_poly.type
_entity_poly.pdbx_seq_one_letter_code
_entity_poly.pdbx_strand_id
1 'polypeptide(L)'
;MMMAKKLLALLLCVLTLLTGVCPLSSSKRFVKAGEMVVLQCPQDTLNHHGDTELIWTRYTTQEMFVANNTASLEQWNMDVLVYGRSLVILSASVTHQGNYSCSLGNASNQHWFTLTVYSKQSRKYNEKIEDLTTCYTQEFCKLKCPHIKIPHITSNGITWFKEGESLPKEGYFSSVEKSDSGVYTCTRAYLYQGQIYNITLRVKLDVKSKGQSVIISPHNGDVFYVDLGSTLVIDCKAVMYTDFDEIFWLSNTSFVETNDSLPVFYNSTWEGNPDHIKMTASLIFKKVSEEDLLKCYTCKLESASEFPRFATITLSQKSHPVSLTPTLSIVGILVVIAVTVIVCVKFKIDIASFLRDTLGFRRGDSDGKCYDTFLMH
;
A
#
# COMPACT_ATOMS: atom_id res chain seq x y z
N MET A 1 -21.81 -26.83 49.39
CA MET A 1 -20.90 -27.56 48.48
C MET A 1 -20.57 -26.81 47.17
N MET A 2 -21.37 -25.82 46.75
CA MET A 2 -21.20 -25.11 45.46
C MET A 2 -20.25 -23.87 45.54
N MET A 3 -20.16 -23.21 46.71
CA MET A 3 -19.25 -22.09 46.96
C MET A 3 -17.76 -22.51 46.98
N ALA A 4 -17.46 -23.67 47.56
CA ALA A 4 -16.09 -24.20 47.63
C ALA A 4 -15.51 -24.53 46.25
N LYS A 5 -16.36 -25.01 45.32
CA LYS A 5 -15.96 -25.27 43.92
C LYS A 5 -15.67 -23.98 43.14
N LYS A 6 -16.43 -22.91 43.39
CA LYS A 6 -16.17 -21.60 42.76
C LYS A 6 -14.88 -20.97 43.28
N LEU A 7 -14.60 -21.08 44.59
CA LEU A 7 -13.35 -20.56 45.17
C LEU A 7 -12.12 -21.32 44.64
N LEU A 8 -12.23 -22.65 44.51
CA LEU A 8 -11.16 -23.49 43.95
C LEU A 8 -10.89 -23.18 42.48
N ALA A 9 -11.94 -22.96 41.67
CA ALA A 9 -11.82 -22.57 40.28
C ALA A 9 -11.24 -21.17 40.09
N LEU A 10 -11.57 -20.22 40.99
CA LEU A 10 -10.99 -18.88 41.00
C LEU A 10 -9.50 -18.92 41.38
N LEU A 11 -9.11 -19.73 42.37
CA LEU A 11 -7.71 -19.93 42.74
C LEU A 11 -6.90 -20.57 41.61
N LEU A 12 -7.47 -21.54 40.88
CA LEU A 12 -6.87 -22.15 39.70
C LEU A 12 -6.66 -21.12 38.56
N CYS A 13 -7.63 -20.21 38.34
CA CYS A 13 -7.49 -19.14 37.36
C CYS A 13 -6.45 -18.08 37.76
N VAL A 14 -6.35 -17.75 39.05
CA VAL A 14 -5.33 -16.82 39.58
C VAL A 14 -3.92 -17.45 39.49
N LEU A 15 -3.79 -18.76 39.70
CA LEU A 15 -2.52 -19.49 39.50
C LEU A 15 -2.08 -19.52 38.03
N THR A 16 -3.00 -19.57 37.06
CA THR A 16 -2.66 -19.45 35.64
C THR A 16 -2.25 -18.03 35.22
N LEU A 17 -2.65 -17.00 35.99
CA LEU A 17 -2.24 -15.61 35.76
C LEU A 17 -0.89 -15.27 36.43
N LEU A 18 -0.44 -16.07 37.41
CA LEU A 18 0.83 -15.88 38.12
C LEU A 18 2.04 -16.55 37.46
N THR A 19 1.85 -17.34 36.40
CA THR A 19 2.95 -17.80 35.55
C THR A 19 3.04 -16.92 34.31
N GLY A 20 3.39 -15.65 34.54
CA GLY A 20 3.99 -14.80 33.52
C GLY A 20 5.38 -15.33 33.14
N VAL A 21 5.46 -16.58 32.68
CA VAL A 21 6.63 -17.10 32.00
C VAL A 21 6.53 -16.53 30.59
N CYS A 22 7.21 -15.41 30.37
CA CYS A 22 7.49 -14.96 29.01
C CYS A 22 8.07 -16.17 28.26
N PRO A 23 7.50 -16.60 27.13
CA PRO A 23 8.09 -17.67 26.35
C PRO A 23 9.48 -17.20 25.93
N LEU A 24 10.51 -17.80 26.52
CA LEU A 24 11.91 -17.53 26.20
C LEU A 24 12.11 -17.90 24.73
N SER A 25 12.02 -16.92 23.84
CA SER A 25 12.15 -17.12 22.40
C SER A 25 13.56 -17.64 22.11
N SER A 26 13.66 -18.91 21.74
CA SER A 26 14.94 -19.54 21.39
C SER A 26 15.41 -19.04 20.02
N SER A 27 16.59 -18.43 19.99
CA SER A 27 17.23 -17.94 18.78
C SER A 27 17.71 -19.10 17.91
N LYS A 28 17.01 -19.38 16.81
CA LYS A 28 17.42 -20.42 15.86
C LYS A 28 18.59 -19.91 15.00
N ARG A 29 19.62 -20.75 14.86
CA ARG A 29 20.81 -20.51 14.04
C ARG A 29 21.03 -21.70 13.12
N PHE A 30 21.31 -21.40 11.86
CA PHE A 30 21.47 -22.40 10.82
C PHE A 30 22.78 -22.12 10.13
N VAL A 31 23.62 -23.13 9.98
CA VAL A 31 24.96 -22.98 9.44
C VAL A 31 25.31 -24.16 8.55
N LYS A 32 26.19 -23.94 7.57
CA LYS A 32 26.74 -25.01 6.75
C LYS A 32 27.92 -25.68 7.46
N ALA A 33 28.02 -26.99 7.35
CA ALA A 33 29.17 -27.73 7.89
C ALA A 33 30.49 -27.20 7.30
N GLY A 34 31.46 -26.93 8.18
CA GLY A 34 32.76 -26.32 7.89
C GLY A 34 32.80 -24.79 8.02
N GLU A 35 31.67 -24.13 8.25
CA GLU A 35 31.63 -22.67 8.47
C GLU A 35 31.74 -22.33 9.95
N MET A 36 32.21 -21.11 10.21
CA MET A 36 32.32 -20.56 11.54
C MET A 36 30.94 -20.12 12.05
N VAL A 37 30.68 -20.35 13.33
CA VAL A 37 29.45 -19.91 14.03
C VAL A 37 29.83 -19.02 15.18
N VAL A 38 29.05 -17.96 15.38
CA VAL A 38 29.14 -17.14 16.59
C VAL A 38 27.77 -17.04 17.22
N LEU A 39 27.67 -17.49 18.47
CA LEU A 39 26.52 -17.28 19.33
C LEU A 39 26.84 -16.12 20.26
N GLN A 40 26.16 -14.98 20.05
CA GLN A 40 26.35 -13.80 20.87
C GLN A 40 25.29 -13.75 21.97
N CYS A 41 25.72 -13.75 23.22
CA CYS A 41 24.82 -13.55 24.35
C CYS A 41 24.35 -12.08 24.40
N PRO A 42 23.03 -11.79 24.38
CA PRO A 42 22.50 -10.44 24.52
C PRO A 42 23.01 -9.77 25.79
N GLN A 43 23.15 -8.44 25.76
CA GLN A 43 23.47 -7.67 26.95
C GLN A 43 22.16 -7.29 27.62
N ASP A 44 21.92 -7.81 28.82
CA ASP A 44 20.79 -7.35 29.62
C ASP A 44 21.02 -5.87 29.99
N THR A 45 19.99 -5.04 29.76
CA THR A 45 20.00 -3.60 30.11
C THR A 45 19.93 -3.36 31.62
N LEU A 46 19.92 -4.41 32.43
CA LEU A 46 19.96 -4.30 33.89
C LEU A 46 21.41 -4.10 34.32
N ASN A 47 21.69 -2.93 34.91
CA ASN A 47 22.99 -2.56 35.48
C ASN A 47 23.48 -3.62 36.47
N HIS A 48 24.25 -4.59 35.99
CA HIS A 48 25.00 -5.49 36.85
C HIS A 48 26.41 -4.95 36.99
N HIS A 49 26.74 -4.55 38.22
CA HIS A 49 28.09 -4.19 38.64
C HIS A 49 29.06 -5.30 38.22
N GLY A 50 30.18 -4.89 37.62
CA GLY A 50 31.14 -5.79 37.01
C GLY A 50 31.79 -6.73 38.03
N ASP A 51 31.30 -7.96 38.08
CA ASP A 51 32.09 -9.18 38.31
C ASP A 51 31.30 -10.49 38.08
N THR A 52 30.15 -10.44 37.40
CA THR A 52 29.33 -11.65 37.20
C THR A 52 29.85 -12.46 36.01
N GLU A 53 30.26 -13.70 36.28
CA GLU A 53 30.80 -14.62 35.28
C GLU A 53 29.72 -15.06 34.27
N LEU A 54 30.04 -15.04 32.98
CA LEU A 54 29.17 -15.55 31.93
C LEU A 54 29.35 -17.07 31.80
N ILE A 55 28.23 -17.78 31.84
CA ILE A 55 28.18 -19.23 31.74
C ILE A 55 27.48 -19.61 30.44
N TRP A 56 28.16 -20.41 29.63
CA TRP A 56 27.59 -21.09 28.47
C TRP A 56 27.27 -22.53 28.81
N THR A 57 26.07 -22.98 28.47
CA THR A 57 25.64 -24.36 28.66
C THR A 57 25.23 -24.97 27.34
N ARG A 58 25.73 -26.16 27.01
CA ARG A 58 25.26 -26.97 25.88
C ARG A 58 24.49 -28.16 26.40
N TYR A 59 23.28 -28.31 25.90
CA TYR A 59 22.40 -29.42 26.22
C TYR A 59 22.44 -30.44 25.08
N THR A 60 22.94 -31.63 25.39
CA THR A 60 22.81 -32.81 24.52
C THR A 60 21.84 -33.80 25.16
N THR A 61 21.40 -34.80 24.40
CA THR A 61 20.45 -35.83 24.89
C THR A 61 21.00 -36.70 26.03
N GLN A 62 22.32 -36.67 26.27
CA GLN A 62 23.00 -37.53 27.24
C GLN A 62 23.84 -36.74 28.26
N GLU A 63 24.33 -35.53 27.93
CA GLU A 63 25.26 -34.77 28.79
C GLU A 63 25.02 -33.25 28.73
N MET A 64 25.30 -32.58 29.86
CA MET A 64 25.31 -31.12 30.01
C MET A 64 26.76 -30.63 30.08
N PHE A 65 27.16 -29.77 29.16
CA PHE A 65 28.49 -29.18 29.15
C PHE A 65 28.42 -27.71 29.53
N VAL A 66 29.23 -27.29 30.50
CA VAL A 66 29.29 -25.92 31.01
C VAL A 66 30.66 -25.33 30.69
N ALA A 67 30.70 -24.12 30.11
CA ALA A 67 31.92 -23.37 29.86
C ALA A 67 31.79 -21.97 30.45
N ASN A 68 32.85 -21.51 31.11
CA ASN A 68 33.02 -20.14 31.60
C ASN A 68 34.31 -19.55 31.02
N ASN A 69 34.63 -18.28 31.33
CA ASN A 69 35.82 -17.60 30.79
C ASN A 69 37.16 -18.20 31.29
N THR A 70 37.13 -19.07 32.30
CA THR A 70 38.32 -19.62 32.98
C THR A 70 38.46 -21.14 32.90
N ALA A 71 37.45 -21.85 32.41
CA ALA A 71 37.47 -23.31 32.29
C ALA A 71 38.29 -23.73 31.06
N SER A 72 39.18 -24.66 31.33
CA SER A 72 40.15 -25.25 30.43
C SER A 72 39.54 -25.65 29.08
N LEU A 73 40.27 -25.25 28.03
CA LEU A 73 40.19 -25.71 26.63
C LEU A 73 40.28 -27.24 26.45
N GLU A 74 40.27 -28.02 27.53
CA GLU A 74 40.52 -29.45 27.52
C GLU A 74 39.22 -30.29 27.39
N GLN A 75 38.05 -29.75 27.74
CA GLN A 75 36.78 -30.49 27.71
C GLN A 75 35.93 -30.23 26.45
N TRP A 76 36.06 -29.04 25.85
CA TRP A 76 35.46 -28.74 24.55
C TRP A 76 36.53 -29.05 23.51
N ASN A 77 36.23 -29.96 22.58
CA ASN A 77 37.04 -30.23 21.40
C ASN A 77 37.64 -28.92 20.85
N MET A 78 38.91 -28.91 20.44
CA MET A 78 39.76 -27.72 20.11
C MET A 78 39.13 -26.66 19.15
N ASP A 79 37.95 -26.92 18.61
CA ASP A 79 37.21 -26.10 17.65
C ASP A 79 36.20 -25.11 18.29
N VAL A 80 35.99 -25.13 19.61
CA VAL A 80 35.04 -24.23 20.31
C VAL A 80 35.75 -23.30 21.29
N LEU A 81 35.48 -22.00 21.17
CA LEU A 81 36.11 -20.93 21.93
C LEU A 81 35.05 -20.06 22.61
N VAL A 82 35.35 -19.58 23.82
CA VAL A 82 34.52 -18.59 24.52
C VAL A 82 35.31 -17.30 24.65
N TYR A 83 34.83 -16.24 23.99
CA TYR A 83 35.44 -14.92 24.04
C TYR A 83 34.42 -13.86 24.48
N GLY A 84 34.64 -13.30 25.67
CA GLY A 84 33.77 -12.28 26.25
C GLY A 84 32.34 -12.80 26.40
N ARG A 85 31.42 -12.30 25.57
CA ARG A 85 30.00 -12.71 25.53
C ARG A 85 29.63 -13.63 24.37
N SER A 86 30.63 -14.21 23.72
CA SER A 86 30.46 -14.92 22.46
C SER A 86 30.99 -16.33 22.57
N LEU A 87 30.18 -17.32 22.21
CA LEU A 87 30.62 -18.68 21.97
C LEU A 87 30.86 -18.84 20.47
N VAL A 88 32.08 -19.24 20.12
CA VAL A 88 32.58 -19.31 18.75
C VAL A 88 32.89 -20.76 18.43
N ILE A 89 32.32 -21.29 17.36
CA ILE A 89 32.67 -22.59 16.81
C ILE A 89 33.42 -22.31 15.51
N LEU A 90 34.70 -22.64 15.46
CA LEU A 90 35.58 -22.31 14.34
C LEU A 90 35.15 -23.05 13.05
N SER A 91 34.78 -24.33 13.19
CA SER A 91 34.33 -25.18 12.09
C SER A 91 33.11 -26.01 12.53
N ALA A 92 31.92 -25.59 12.10
CA ALA A 92 30.68 -26.26 12.46
C ALA A 92 30.61 -27.67 11.87
N SER A 93 30.09 -28.61 12.65
CA SER A 93 29.91 -30.00 12.24
C SER A 93 28.62 -30.53 12.84
N VAL A 94 28.16 -31.70 12.40
CA VAL A 94 26.92 -32.30 12.91
C VAL A 94 26.98 -32.60 14.41
N THR A 95 28.17 -32.78 14.99
CA THR A 95 28.33 -32.99 16.45
C THR A 95 28.12 -31.72 17.26
N HIS A 96 28.21 -30.55 16.62
CA HIS A 96 27.93 -29.26 17.24
C HIS A 96 26.43 -28.90 17.23
N GLN A 97 25.58 -29.69 16.57
CA GLN A 97 24.13 -29.46 16.57
C GLN A 97 23.55 -29.65 17.97
N GLY A 98 22.66 -28.74 18.40
CA GLY A 98 22.02 -28.83 19.70
C GLY A 98 21.50 -27.50 20.23
N ASN A 99 21.07 -27.52 21.49
CA ASN A 99 20.61 -26.34 22.20
C ASN A 99 21.73 -25.79 23.09
N TYR A 100 21.96 -24.49 22.97
CA TYR A 100 22.92 -23.74 23.76
C TYR A 100 22.17 -22.71 24.59
N SER A 101 22.64 -22.43 25.79
CA SER A 101 22.17 -21.29 26.57
C SER A 101 23.34 -20.47 27.09
N CYS A 102 23.08 -19.18 27.31
CA CYS A 102 23.98 -18.33 28.08
C CYS A 102 23.24 -17.66 29.24
N SER A 103 23.91 -17.55 30.37
CA SER A 103 23.43 -16.85 31.56
C SER A 103 24.56 -16.12 32.28
N LEU A 104 24.21 -15.02 32.95
CA LEU A 104 25.12 -14.37 33.90
C LEU A 104 24.99 -15.09 35.25
N GLY A 105 26.01 -15.84 35.66
CA GLY A 105 25.97 -16.70 36.84
C GLY A 105 24.83 -17.72 36.81
N ASN A 106 24.31 -18.05 38.00
CA ASN A 106 23.14 -18.93 38.19
C ASN A 106 21.80 -18.20 38.01
N ALA A 107 21.75 -17.13 37.20
CA ALA A 107 20.51 -16.41 36.95
C ALA A 107 19.47 -17.29 36.24
N SER A 108 18.21 -17.11 36.61
CA SER A 108 17.04 -17.76 35.98
C SER A 108 16.82 -17.31 34.54
N ASN A 109 17.38 -16.16 34.16
CA ASN A 109 17.23 -15.59 32.82
C ASN A 109 18.32 -16.16 31.91
N GLN A 110 17.97 -17.23 31.21
CA GLN A 110 18.84 -17.87 30.21
C GLN A 110 18.42 -17.47 28.81
N HIS A 111 19.36 -17.05 27.96
CA HIS A 111 19.08 -16.90 26.54
C HIS A 111 19.38 -18.19 25.81
N TRP A 112 18.38 -18.70 25.09
CA TRP A 112 18.48 -19.98 24.39
C TRP A 112 18.80 -19.77 22.91
N PHE A 113 19.65 -20.66 22.39
CA PHE A 113 19.99 -20.79 20.99
C PHE A 113 19.77 -22.22 20.54
N THR A 114 19.22 -22.40 19.35
CA THR A 114 19.12 -23.70 18.69
C THR A 114 20.04 -23.69 17.48
N LEU A 115 21.13 -24.45 17.51
CA LEU A 115 22.07 -24.56 16.39
C LEU A 115 21.76 -25.79 15.54
N THR A 116 21.48 -25.58 14.26
CA THR A 116 21.28 -26.63 13.26
C THR A 116 22.39 -26.56 12.22
N VAL A 117 23.11 -27.66 12.00
CA VAL A 117 24.21 -27.73 11.04
C VAL A 117 23.79 -28.54 9.83
N TYR A 118 23.82 -27.92 8.65
CA TYR A 118 23.47 -28.57 7.39
C TYR A 118 24.70 -29.14 6.69
N SER A 119 24.57 -30.35 6.17
CA SER A 119 25.59 -30.92 5.29
C SER A 119 25.64 -30.16 3.95
N LYS A 120 26.79 -30.20 3.26
CA LYS A 120 27.02 -29.52 1.97
C LYS A 120 25.99 -29.87 0.87
N GLN A 121 25.23 -30.96 1.04
CA GLN A 121 24.27 -31.49 0.06
C GLN A 121 22.79 -31.19 0.40
N SER A 122 22.52 -30.49 1.52
CA SER A 122 21.13 -30.24 1.93
C SER A 122 20.48 -29.14 1.08
N ARG A 123 19.36 -29.44 0.42
CA ARG A 123 18.54 -28.43 -0.29
C ARG A 123 17.92 -27.40 0.67
N LYS A 124 17.64 -27.80 1.91
CA LYS A 124 17.00 -26.96 2.94
C LYS A 124 17.82 -25.72 3.34
N TYR A 125 19.15 -25.76 3.22
CA TYR A 125 20.00 -24.58 3.45
C TYR A 125 19.88 -23.56 2.31
N ASN A 126 19.74 -24.03 1.06
CA ASN A 126 19.66 -23.16 -0.12
C ASN A 126 18.37 -22.32 -0.18
N GLU A 127 17.34 -22.66 0.60
CA GLU A 127 16.07 -21.92 0.61
C GLU A 127 16.05 -20.82 1.67
N LYS A 128 16.99 -20.83 2.62
CA LYS A 128 16.96 -19.89 3.75
C LYS A 128 17.61 -18.56 3.36
N ILE A 129 16.79 -17.53 3.19
CA ILE A 129 17.22 -16.15 3.09
C ILE A 129 17.37 -15.61 4.50
N GLU A 130 18.54 -15.08 4.83
CA GLU A 130 18.84 -14.61 6.18
C GLU A 130 18.71 -13.09 6.30
N ASP A 131 18.76 -12.36 5.19
CA ASP A 131 18.57 -10.92 5.15
C ASP A 131 17.89 -10.46 3.84
N LEU A 132 17.15 -9.35 3.92
CA LEU A 132 16.47 -8.69 2.79
C LEU A 132 16.98 -7.26 2.69
N THR A 133 17.57 -6.92 1.55
CA THR A 133 17.96 -5.54 1.22
C THR A 133 17.06 -5.04 0.10
N THR A 134 16.39 -3.91 0.32
CA THR A 134 15.60 -3.23 -0.71
C THR A 134 16.33 -1.98 -1.16
N CYS A 135 16.50 -1.82 -2.47
CA CYS A 135 17.10 -0.64 -3.10
C CYS A 135 16.21 -0.15 -4.24
N TYR A 136 16.41 1.09 -4.67
CA TYR A 136 15.65 1.69 -5.77
C TYR A 136 16.53 1.90 -7.00
N THR A 137 15.99 1.71 -8.19
CA THR A 137 16.76 1.86 -9.44
C THR A 137 17.41 3.23 -9.54
N GLN A 138 18.59 3.31 -10.17
CA GLN A 138 19.35 4.55 -10.36
C GLN A 138 19.95 5.15 -9.07
N GLU A 139 19.84 4.46 -7.93
CA GLU A 139 20.46 4.88 -6.69
C GLU A 139 21.69 4.04 -6.35
N PHE A 140 22.55 4.62 -5.52
CA PHE A 140 23.61 3.89 -4.86
C PHE A 140 23.00 2.84 -3.92
N CYS A 141 23.40 1.59 -4.07
CA CYS A 141 22.93 0.48 -3.25
C CYS A 141 24.12 -0.29 -2.69
N LYS A 142 24.13 -0.57 -1.38
CA LYS A 142 25.19 -1.36 -0.74
C LYS A 142 24.60 -2.52 0.03
N LEU A 143 25.05 -3.72 -0.32
CA LEU A 143 24.67 -4.94 0.39
C LEU A 143 25.39 -5.00 1.74
N LYS A 144 24.65 -5.42 2.77
CA LYS A 144 25.20 -5.55 4.12
C LYS A 144 25.58 -7.00 4.37
N CYS A 145 26.81 -7.20 4.80
CA CYS A 145 27.29 -8.50 5.25
C CYS A 145 27.71 -8.43 6.71
N PRO A 146 27.22 -9.33 7.57
CA PRO A 146 27.42 -9.27 9.01
C PRO A 146 28.91 -9.22 9.34
N HIS A 147 29.26 -8.28 10.21
CA HIS A 147 30.59 -8.13 10.76
C HIS A 147 30.51 -8.38 12.25
N ILE A 148 31.11 -9.47 12.71
CA ILE A 148 31.13 -9.84 14.11
C ILE A 148 32.53 -9.52 14.62
N LYS A 149 32.61 -8.59 15.57
CA LYS A 149 33.87 -8.28 16.23
C LYS A 149 34.11 -9.31 17.32
N ILE A 150 35.14 -10.13 17.14
CA ILE A 150 35.50 -11.19 18.07
C ILE A 150 36.93 -10.91 18.55
N PRO A 151 37.19 -10.89 19.85
CA PRO A 151 38.56 -10.77 20.37
C PRO A 151 39.49 -11.80 19.75
N HIS A 152 40.72 -11.38 19.40
CA HIS A 152 41.77 -12.23 18.82
C HIS A 152 41.46 -12.87 17.45
N ILE A 153 40.32 -12.57 16.83
CA ILE A 153 39.98 -13.01 15.47
C ILE A 153 39.80 -11.78 14.58
N THR A 154 40.57 -11.70 13.49
CA THR A 154 40.58 -10.52 12.61
C THR A 154 39.75 -10.78 11.36
N SER A 155 38.87 -9.85 10.96
CA SER A 155 38.16 -9.96 9.69
C SER A 155 39.12 -9.77 8.52
N ASN A 156 39.12 -10.71 7.58
CA ASN A 156 40.03 -10.77 6.44
C ASN A 156 39.28 -10.59 5.10
N GLY A 157 38.48 -9.53 5.01
CA GLY A 157 37.76 -9.17 3.79
C GLY A 157 36.45 -9.93 3.56
N ILE A 158 35.79 -9.57 2.46
CA ILE A 158 34.45 -10.02 2.08
C ILE A 158 34.45 -10.36 0.60
N THR A 159 33.83 -11.49 0.24
CA THR A 159 33.58 -11.87 -1.15
C THR A 159 32.08 -12.02 -1.39
N TRP A 160 31.56 -11.43 -2.45
CA TRP A 160 30.15 -11.58 -2.84
C TRP A 160 30.00 -12.38 -4.11
N PHE A 161 28.97 -13.21 -4.19
CA PHE A 161 28.55 -13.92 -5.40
C PHE A 161 27.06 -13.76 -5.61
N LYS A 162 26.63 -13.50 -6.85
CA LYS A 162 25.22 -13.58 -7.23
C LYS A 162 24.90 -15.02 -7.63
N GLU A 163 23.76 -15.54 -7.18
CA GLU A 163 23.33 -16.89 -7.55
C GLU A 163 23.21 -17.03 -9.08
N GLY A 164 23.83 -18.06 -9.64
CA GLY A 164 23.92 -18.28 -11.08
C GLY A 164 25.11 -17.63 -11.78
N GLU A 165 25.88 -16.77 -11.09
CA GLU A 165 27.08 -16.15 -11.64
C GLU A 165 28.35 -16.70 -10.98
N SER A 166 29.42 -16.87 -11.77
CA SER A 166 30.70 -17.40 -11.30
C SER A 166 31.69 -16.33 -10.84
N LEU A 167 31.47 -15.07 -11.23
CA LEU A 167 32.37 -13.97 -10.93
C LEU A 167 32.00 -13.29 -9.60
N PRO A 168 33.00 -12.91 -8.79
CA PRO A 168 32.74 -12.17 -7.56
C PRO A 168 32.20 -10.76 -7.87
N LYS A 169 31.40 -10.24 -6.95
CA LYS A 169 30.85 -8.87 -6.98
C LYS A 169 31.48 -8.03 -5.87
N GLU A 170 31.46 -6.71 -6.04
CA GLU A 170 32.00 -5.77 -5.05
C GLU A 170 31.06 -5.59 -3.83
N GLY A 171 29.80 -6.01 -3.95
CA GLY A 171 28.80 -5.87 -2.88
C GLY A 171 28.23 -4.46 -2.73
N TYR A 172 28.53 -3.57 -3.68
CA TYR A 172 27.88 -2.28 -3.82
C TYR A 172 27.66 -1.97 -5.31
N PHE A 173 26.71 -1.09 -5.58
CA PHE A 173 26.30 -0.62 -6.89
C PHE A 173 26.30 0.90 -6.85
N SER A 174 26.99 1.55 -7.77
CA SER A 174 26.93 3.01 -7.94
C SER A 174 25.55 3.48 -8.38
N SER A 175 24.91 2.69 -9.24
CA SER A 175 23.54 2.83 -9.71
C SER A 175 22.99 1.42 -9.95
N VAL A 176 21.98 1.02 -9.16
CA VAL A 176 21.39 -0.32 -9.27
C VAL A 176 20.30 -0.38 -10.33
N GLU A 177 20.18 -1.52 -11.03
CA GLU A 177 19.14 -1.79 -12.03
C GLU A 177 18.21 -2.94 -11.60
N LYS A 178 17.05 -3.07 -12.26
CA LYS A 178 16.11 -4.16 -11.95
C LYS A 178 16.74 -5.54 -12.12
N SER A 179 17.59 -5.69 -13.14
CA SER A 179 18.37 -6.90 -13.47
C SER A 179 19.33 -7.31 -12.36
N ASP A 180 19.74 -6.38 -11.48
CA ASP A 180 20.59 -6.67 -10.33
C ASP A 180 19.84 -7.38 -9.20
N SER A 181 18.50 -7.37 -9.21
CA SER A 181 17.70 -8.14 -8.25
C SER A 181 18.08 -9.62 -8.24
N GLY A 182 18.04 -10.24 -7.08
CA GLY A 182 18.35 -11.66 -6.93
C GLY A 182 18.89 -12.02 -5.56
N VAL A 183 19.36 -13.26 -5.45
CA VAL A 183 19.97 -13.75 -4.21
C VAL A 183 21.48 -13.64 -4.32
N TYR A 184 22.06 -12.98 -3.34
CA TYR A 184 23.50 -12.78 -3.19
C TYR A 184 23.99 -13.59 -2.00
N THR A 185 25.16 -14.19 -2.15
CA THR A 185 25.87 -14.88 -1.08
C THR A 185 27.09 -14.06 -0.72
N CYS A 186 27.14 -13.56 0.51
CA CYS A 186 28.34 -12.98 1.09
C CYS A 186 29.12 -14.05 1.83
N THR A 187 30.43 -14.15 1.60
CA THR A 187 31.36 -14.89 2.44
C THR A 187 32.36 -13.93 3.06
N ARG A 188 32.37 -13.83 4.39
CA ARG A 188 33.36 -13.06 5.15
C ARG A 188 34.38 -14.01 5.74
N ALA A 189 35.65 -13.74 5.47
CA ALA A 189 36.76 -14.51 6.02
C ALA A 189 37.22 -13.93 7.37
N TYR A 190 37.64 -14.80 8.27
CA TYR A 190 38.19 -14.49 9.58
C TYR A 190 39.49 -15.23 9.78
N LEU A 191 40.55 -14.52 10.17
CA LEU A 191 41.87 -15.07 10.42
C LEU A 191 42.02 -15.34 11.92
N TYR A 192 42.31 -16.60 12.27
CA TYR A 192 42.62 -17.02 13.64
C TYR A 192 43.76 -18.04 13.61
N GLN A 193 44.82 -17.79 14.40
CA GLN A 193 46.01 -18.64 14.49
C GLN A 193 46.59 -19.08 13.12
N GLY A 194 46.59 -18.18 12.13
CA GLY A 194 47.10 -18.46 10.79
C GLY A 194 46.15 -19.24 9.87
N GLN A 195 44.97 -19.65 10.35
CA GLN A 195 43.94 -20.33 9.56
C GLN A 195 42.77 -19.40 9.25
N ILE A 196 42.14 -19.62 8.09
CA ILE A 196 40.98 -18.84 7.63
C ILE A 196 39.71 -19.63 7.88
N TYR A 197 38.77 -18.98 8.58
CA TYR A 197 37.42 -19.48 8.84
C TYR A 197 36.40 -18.56 8.19
N ASN A 198 35.36 -19.13 7.59
CA ASN A 198 34.41 -18.38 6.77
C ASN A 198 33.03 -18.36 7.42
N ILE A 199 32.39 -17.19 7.37
CA ILE A 199 30.96 -17.00 7.66
C ILE A 199 30.27 -16.64 6.37
N THR A 200 29.22 -17.38 6.01
CA THR A 200 28.44 -17.13 4.80
C THR A 200 27.02 -16.69 5.14
N LEU A 201 26.53 -15.66 4.44
CA LEU A 201 25.16 -15.15 4.56
C LEU A 201 24.51 -15.06 3.18
N ARG A 202 23.26 -15.48 3.07
CA ARG A 202 22.43 -15.26 1.87
C ARG A 202 21.52 -14.07 2.07
N VAL A 203 21.67 -13.09 1.19
CA VAL A 203 20.95 -11.81 1.18
C VAL A 203 20.11 -11.75 -0.09
N LYS A 204 18.81 -11.49 0.03
CA LYS A 204 17.97 -11.18 -1.13
C LYS A 204 18.05 -9.68 -1.39
N LEU A 205 18.50 -9.29 -2.57
CA LEU A 205 18.40 -7.93 -3.08
C LEU A 205 17.10 -7.81 -3.88
N ASP A 206 16.22 -6.94 -3.41
CA ASP A 206 15.00 -6.55 -4.10
C ASP A 206 15.15 -5.13 -4.63
N VAL A 207 15.23 -4.98 -5.96
CA VAL A 207 15.35 -3.67 -6.59
C VAL A 207 13.96 -3.20 -7.04
N LYS A 208 13.48 -2.14 -6.42
CA LYS A 208 12.23 -1.47 -6.80
C LYS A 208 12.52 -0.36 -7.81
N SER A 209 11.58 -0.10 -8.70
CA SER A 209 11.71 0.99 -9.67
C SER A 209 11.60 2.33 -8.95
N LYS A 210 12.60 3.19 -9.11
CA LYS A 210 12.52 4.61 -8.79
C LYS A 210 11.79 5.30 -9.92
N GLY A 211 10.48 5.29 -9.88
CA GLY A 211 9.69 6.12 -10.75
C GLY A 211 9.24 7.39 -10.04
N GLN A 212 9.04 8.43 -10.82
CA GLN A 212 8.46 9.67 -10.35
C GLN A 212 6.95 9.52 -10.28
N SER A 213 6.38 9.63 -9.08
CA SER A 213 4.95 9.52 -8.88
C SER A 213 4.25 10.71 -9.56
N VAL A 214 3.24 10.44 -10.37
CA VAL A 214 2.61 11.45 -11.24
C VAL A 214 1.11 11.24 -11.37
N ILE A 215 0.36 12.35 -11.43
CA ILE A 215 -1.06 12.38 -11.76
C ILE A 215 -1.18 12.29 -13.29
N ILE A 216 -1.83 11.25 -13.79
CA ILE A 216 -2.10 11.04 -15.22
C ILE A 216 -3.33 11.87 -15.64
N SER A 217 -4.38 11.85 -14.83
CA SER A 217 -5.62 12.59 -15.05
C SER A 217 -6.27 12.94 -13.71
N PRO A 218 -7.02 14.05 -13.59
CA PRO A 218 -7.20 15.10 -14.59
C PRO A 218 -5.93 15.94 -14.79
N HIS A 219 -5.89 16.74 -15.85
CA HIS A 219 -4.87 17.76 -16.02
C HIS A 219 -5.22 19.01 -15.20
N ASN A 220 -4.19 19.73 -14.77
CA ASN A 220 -4.38 20.96 -14.01
C ASN A 220 -5.06 22.02 -14.89
N GLY A 221 -6.20 22.53 -14.44
CA GLY A 221 -7.05 23.48 -15.17
C GLY A 221 -8.21 22.85 -15.94
N ASP A 222 -8.42 21.53 -15.87
CA ASP A 222 -9.54 20.89 -16.55
C ASP A 222 -10.90 21.40 -16.03
N VAL A 223 -11.84 21.59 -16.96
CA VAL A 223 -13.20 22.04 -16.68
C VAL A 223 -14.19 20.93 -17.05
N PHE A 224 -15.01 20.53 -16.08
CA PHE A 224 -16.04 19.51 -16.28
C PHE A 224 -17.41 20.15 -16.43
N TYR A 225 -18.06 19.92 -17.57
CA TYR A 225 -19.40 20.45 -17.84
C TYR A 225 -20.50 19.53 -17.31
N VAL A 226 -21.35 20.05 -16.43
CA VAL A 226 -22.30 19.26 -15.62
C VAL A 226 -23.69 19.88 -15.58
N ASP A 227 -24.68 19.03 -15.32
CA ASP A 227 -26.08 19.42 -15.15
C ASP A 227 -26.40 19.48 -13.64
N LEU A 228 -27.08 20.54 -13.20
CA LEU A 228 -27.48 20.66 -11.79
C LEU A 228 -28.38 19.49 -11.37
N GLY A 229 -28.15 18.97 -10.17
CA GLY A 229 -28.87 17.82 -9.61
C GLY A 229 -28.45 16.46 -10.17
N SER A 230 -27.55 16.40 -11.16
CA SER A 230 -27.02 15.14 -11.69
C SER A 230 -25.98 14.51 -10.75
N THR A 231 -25.78 13.20 -10.90
CA THR A 231 -24.64 12.49 -10.30
C THR A 231 -23.40 12.70 -11.15
N LEU A 232 -22.26 12.93 -10.51
CA LEU A 232 -20.98 13.13 -11.19
C LEU A 232 -19.89 12.35 -10.50
N VAL A 233 -19.02 11.71 -11.29
CA VAL A 233 -17.82 11.02 -10.79
C VAL A 233 -16.63 11.49 -11.61
N ILE A 234 -15.58 11.93 -10.93
CA ILE A 234 -14.34 12.40 -11.54
C ILE A 234 -13.17 11.59 -10.99
N ASP A 235 -12.52 10.83 -11.88
CA ASP A 235 -11.40 9.97 -11.52
C ASP A 235 -10.09 10.75 -11.54
N CYS A 236 -9.44 10.83 -10.38
CA CYS A 236 -8.02 11.17 -10.32
C CYS A 236 -7.17 9.90 -10.40
N LYS A 237 -6.49 9.70 -11.53
CA LYS A 237 -5.64 8.54 -11.80
C LYS A 237 -4.18 8.94 -11.67
N ALA A 238 -3.43 8.22 -10.85
CA ALA A 238 -2.00 8.43 -10.65
C ALA A 238 -1.22 7.12 -10.73
N VAL A 239 0.06 7.25 -11.08
CA VAL A 239 1.05 6.19 -10.93
C VAL A 239 1.97 6.55 -9.78
N MET A 240 2.15 5.61 -8.87
CA MET A 240 2.92 5.75 -7.65
C MET A 240 3.98 4.65 -7.61
N TYR A 241 5.13 4.94 -7.03
CA TYR A 241 6.26 3.99 -6.97
C TYR A 241 6.67 3.63 -5.54
N THR A 242 6.11 4.33 -4.55
CA THR A 242 6.32 4.02 -3.14
C THR A 242 4.99 3.75 -2.44
N ASP A 243 5.01 2.85 -1.47
CA ASP A 243 3.86 2.52 -0.63
C ASP A 243 3.48 3.66 0.35
N PHE A 244 4.32 4.72 0.41
CA PHE A 244 4.13 5.90 1.26
C PHE A 244 3.56 7.10 0.50
N ASP A 245 3.49 7.02 -0.82
CA ASP A 245 2.82 8.06 -1.59
C ASP A 245 1.31 7.98 -1.32
N GLU A 246 0.62 9.11 -1.32
CA GLU A 246 -0.83 9.18 -1.09
C GLU A 246 -1.49 10.12 -2.10
N ILE A 247 -2.72 9.78 -2.50
CA ILE A 247 -3.54 10.62 -3.36
C ILE A 247 -4.87 10.90 -2.67
N PHE A 248 -5.27 12.17 -2.66
CA PHE A 248 -6.51 12.59 -2.03
C PHE A 248 -7.08 13.84 -2.71
N TRP A 249 -8.34 14.13 -2.39
CA TRP A 249 -9.05 15.29 -2.90
C TRP A 249 -9.16 16.40 -1.86
N LEU A 250 -8.96 17.64 -2.32
CA LEU A 250 -9.23 18.85 -1.59
C LEU A 250 -10.39 19.61 -2.26
N SER A 251 -11.31 20.14 -1.46
CA SER A 251 -12.31 21.11 -1.87
C SER A 251 -11.84 22.48 -1.38
N ASN A 252 -11.44 23.34 -2.31
CA ASN A 252 -10.62 24.52 -2.07
C ASN A 252 -9.33 24.16 -1.29
N THR A 253 -9.35 24.33 0.03
CA THR A 253 -8.23 24.04 0.94
C THR A 253 -8.52 22.91 1.93
N SER A 254 -9.76 22.42 1.97
CA SER A 254 -10.21 21.44 2.97
C SER A 254 -10.22 20.04 2.38
N PHE A 255 -9.90 19.03 3.18
CA PHE A 255 -9.99 17.64 2.77
C PHE A 255 -11.42 17.27 2.42
N VAL A 256 -11.59 16.56 1.30
CA VAL A 256 -12.84 15.86 0.99
C VAL A 256 -12.84 14.57 1.80
N GLU A 257 -13.94 14.27 2.47
CA GLU A 257 -14.07 13.07 3.29
C GLU A 257 -14.33 11.81 2.43
N THR A 258 -14.04 10.63 2.97
CA THR A 258 -14.31 9.34 2.31
C THR A 258 -15.67 8.71 2.68
N ASN A 259 -16.44 9.38 3.54
CA ASN A 259 -17.73 8.90 4.00
C ASN A 259 -18.80 9.01 2.90
N ASP A 260 -19.27 7.86 2.41
CA ASP A 260 -20.27 7.74 1.35
C ASP A 260 -21.66 8.28 1.72
N SER A 261 -21.90 8.64 2.97
CA SER A 261 -23.13 9.27 3.43
C SER A 261 -23.21 10.75 3.03
N LEU A 262 -22.06 11.41 2.82
CA LEU A 262 -21.97 12.83 2.47
C LEU A 262 -22.45 13.12 1.03
N PRO A 263 -22.84 14.36 0.72
CA PRO A 263 -23.25 14.76 -0.63
C PRO A 263 -22.09 14.74 -1.63
N VAL A 264 -20.89 15.08 -1.16
CA VAL A 264 -19.62 15.04 -1.89
C VAL A 264 -18.61 14.27 -1.04
N PHE A 265 -18.03 13.23 -1.60
CA PHE A 265 -17.02 12.39 -0.97
C PHE A 265 -16.07 11.84 -2.04
N TYR A 266 -14.98 11.21 -1.64
CA TYR A 266 -14.15 10.47 -2.59
C TYR A 266 -13.91 9.04 -2.12
N ASN A 267 -13.73 8.13 -3.05
CA ASN A 267 -13.24 6.79 -2.78
C ASN A 267 -11.89 6.59 -3.45
N SER A 268 -11.14 5.59 -3.00
CA SER A 268 -9.86 5.23 -3.60
C SER A 268 -9.82 3.74 -3.90
N THR A 269 -9.25 3.42 -5.06
CA THR A 269 -9.00 2.05 -5.51
C THR A 269 -7.58 1.97 -6.01
N TRP A 270 -6.90 0.87 -5.73
CA TRP A 270 -5.53 0.65 -6.17
C TRP A 270 -5.39 -0.67 -6.91
N GLU A 271 -4.54 -0.66 -7.92
CA GLU A 271 -4.11 -1.84 -8.66
C GLU A 271 -2.58 -1.91 -8.55
N GLY A 272 -2.10 -2.87 -7.77
CA GLY A 272 -0.68 -3.06 -7.54
C GLY A 272 -0.05 -3.92 -8.63
N ASN A 273 0.96 -3.38 -9.30
CA ASN A 273 1.92 -4.16 -10.07
C ASN A 273 3.25 -4.26 -9.29
N PRO A 274 4.12 -5.25 -9.56
CA PRO A 274 5.40 -5.39 -8.88
C PRO A 274 6.36 -4.19 -9.06
N ASP A 275 6.11 -3.32 -10.05
CA ASP A 275 6.99 -2.19 -10.37
C ASP A 275 6.39 -0.81 -10.05
N HIS A 276 5.07 -0.70 -9.96
CA HIS A 276 4.36 0.55 -9.66
C HIS A 276 2.92 0.25 -9.20
N ILE A 277 2.34 1.20 -8.49
CA ILE A 277 0.96 1.17 -8.00
C ILE A 277 0.16 2.14 -8.86
N LYS A 278 -0.90 1.66 -9.50
CA LYS A 278 -1.90 2.54 -10.12
C LYS A 278 -2.97 2.83 -9.10
N MET A 279 -3.19 4.10 -8.81
CA MET A 279 -4.17 4.53 -7.82
C MET A 279 -5.21 5.41 -8.51
N THR A 280 -6.48 5.15 -8.23
CA THR A 280 -7.61 5.95 -8.71
C THR A 280 -8.39 6.46 -7.51
N ALA A 281 -8.37 7.77 -7.30
CA ALA A 281 -9.22 8.45 -6.33
C ALA A 281 -10.39 9.13 -7.04
N SER A 282 -11.59 8.58 -6.93
CA SER A 282 -12.78 9.10 -7.61
C SER A 282 -13.55 10.04 -6.71
N LEU A 283 -13.62 11.32 -7.10
CA LEU A 283 -14.45 12.34 -6.47
C LEU A 283 -15.90 12.18 -6.94
N ILE A 284 -16.82 11.99 -6.01
CA ILE A 284 -18.20 11.61 -6.27
C ILE A 284 -19.15 12.67 -5.71
N PHE A 285 -20.04 13.14 -6.57
CA PHE A 285 -21.16 14.02 -6.24
C PHE A 285 -22.46 13.23 -6.38
N LYS A 286 -23.24 13.12 -5.30
CA LYS A 286 -24.56 12.49 -5.37
C LYS A 286 -25.56 13.33 -6.17
N LYS A 287 -25.51 14.64 -5.97
CA LYS A 287 -26.30 15.64 -6.69
C LYS A 287 -25.48 16.92 -6.74
N VAL A 288 -25.09 17.36 -7.93
CA VAL A 288 -24.34 18.61 -8.11
C VAL A 288 -25.22 19.80 -7.73
N SER A 289 -24.72 20.65 -6.83
CA SER A 289 -25.38 21.89 -6.42
C SER A 289 -24.72 23.13 -7.04
N GLU A 290 -25.39 24.29 -6.98
CA GLU A 290 -24.81 25.55 -7.43
C GLU A 290 -23.56 25.94 -6.61
N GLU A 291 -23.53 25.60 -5.32
CA GLU A 291 -22.37 25.84 -4.46
C GLU A 291 -21.14 25.06 -4.90
N ASP A 292 -21.32 23.90 -5.53
CA ASP A 292 -20.22 23.07 -6.02
C ASP A 292 -19.57 23.64 -7.28
N LEU A 293 -20.32 24.43 -8.07
CA LEU A 293 -19.77 25.16 -9.23
C LEU A 293 -18.85 26.32 -8.83
N LEU A 294 -18.96 26.80 -7.59
CA LEU A 294 -18.15 27.92 -7.06
C LEU A 294 -16.84 27.45 -6.43
N LYS A 295 -16.64 26.14 -6.28
CA LYS A 295 -15.48 25.53 -5.61
C LYS A 295 -14.46 25.04 -6.64
N CYS A 296 -13.19 25.08 -6.24
CA CYS A 296 -12.11 24.42 -6.95
C CYS A 296 -11.81 23.07 -6.28
N TYR A 297 -11.76 21.99 -7.04
CA TYR A 297 -11.41 20.68 -6.51
C TYR A 297 -9.98 20.34 -6.92
N THR A 298 -9.13 19.99 -5.97
CA THR A 298 -7.72 19.68 -6.24
C THR A 298 -7.43 18.25 -5.86
N CYS A 299 -7.04 17.45 -6.85
CA CYS A 299 -6.41 16.17 -6.59
C CYS A 299 -4.94 16.42 -6.24
N LYS A 300 -4.53 16.05 -5.03
CA LYS A 300 -3.15 16.20 -4.55
C LYS A 300 -2.51 14.83 -4.45
N LEU A 301 -1.33 14.69 -5.02
CA LEU A 301 -0.43 13.56 -4.89
C LEU A 301 0.73 13.98 -3.98
N GLU A 302 0.79 13.38 -2.81
CA GLU A 302 1.81 13.64 -1.79
C GLU A 302 2.81 12.49 -1.79
N SER A 303 4.11 12.82 -1.87
CA SER A 303 5.19 11.84 -1.81
C SER A 303 6.13 12.19 -0.66
N ALA A 304 6.63 11.17 0.04
CA ALA A 304 7.63 11.37 1.09
C ALA A 304 9.00 11.82 0.55
N SER A 305 9.26 11.56 -0.73
CA SER A 305 10.57 11.76 -1.36
C SER A 305 10.60 12.86 -2.44
N GLU A 306 9.44 13.34 -2.86
CA GLU A 306 9.31 14.33 -3.93
C GLU A 306 8.37 15.49 -3.55
N PHE A 307 8.46 16.61 -4.27
CA PHE A 307 7.52 17.71 -4.09
C PHE A 307 6.09 17.29 -4.45
N PRO A 308 5.08 17.75 -3.69
CA PRO A 308 3.69 17.38 -3.95
C PRO A 308 3.24 17.89 -5.30
N ARG A 309 2.49 17.06 -6.03
CA ARG A 309 1.88 17.39 -7.32
C ARG A 309 0.39 17.59 -7.14
N PHE A 310 -0.19 18.45 -7.96
CA PHE A 310 -1.61 18.78 -7.86
C PHE A 310 -2.23 18.97 -9.24
N ALA A 311 -3.48 18.56 -9.35
CA ALA A 311 -4.35 18.83 -10.49
C ALA A 311 -5.64 19.47 -9.95
N THR A 312 -5.78 20.78 -10.17
CA THR A 312 -6.97 21.53 -9.81
C THR A 312 -7.93 21.56 -10.99
N ILE A 313 -9.20 21.29 -10.71
CA ILE A 313 -10.29 21.28 -11.68
C ILE A 313 -11.43 22.18 -11.24
N THR A 314 -12.28 22.56 -12.18
CA THR A 314 -13.51 23.32 -11.90
C THR A 314 -14.70 22.69 -12.60
N LEU A 315 -15.90 22.97 -12.06
CA LEU A 315 -17.16 22.53 -12.63
C LEU A 315 -17.84 23.71 -13.32
N SER A 316 -18.42 23.47 -14.49
CA SER A 316 -19.18 24.48 -15.22
C SER A 316 -20.53 23.91 -15.65
N GLN A 317 -21.56 24.75 -15.71
CA GLN A 317 -22.87 24.30 -16.14
C GLN A 317 -22.88 24.04 -17.66
N LYS A 318 -23.47 22.94 -18.11
CA LYS A 318 -23.73 22.76 -19.55
C LYS A 318 -24.68 23.85 -20.03
N SER A 319 -24.21 24.69 -20.95
CA SER A 319 -25.10 25.59 -21.67
C SER A 319 -25.86 24.78 -22.73
N HIS A 320 -27.14 24.50 -22.49
CA HIS A 320 -28.00 24.15 -23.60
C HIS A 320 -28.12 25.39 -24.49
N PRO A 321 -27.80 25.31 -25.81
CA PRO A 321 -28.15 26.39 -26.70
C PRO A 321 -29.66 26.55 -26.62
N VAL A 322 -30.13 27.65 -26.04
CA VAL A 322 -31.51 28.07 -26.11
C VAL A 322 -31.78 28.22 -27.60
N SER A 323 -32.37 27.18 -28.18
CA SER A 323 -32.68 27.13 -29.59
C SER A 323 -33.47 28.38 -29.92
N LEU A 324 -32.91 29.24 -30.78
CA LEU A 324 -33.52 30.46 -31.33
C LEU A 324 -34.77 30.16 -32.19
N THR A 325 -35.39 29.00 -32.01
CA THR A 325 -36.53 28.50 -32.77
C THR A 325 -37.93 28.83 -32.22
N PRO A 326 -38.16 29.70 -31.20
CA PRO A 326 -39.50 30.25 -31.00
C PRO A 326 -39.70 31.59 -31.75
N THR A 327 -38.64 32.31 -32.13
CA THR A 327 -38.78 33.64 -32.77
C THR A 327 -39.11 33.56 -34.27
N LEU A 328 -38.53 32.60 -35.01
CA LEU A 328 -38.87 32.41 -36.43
C LEU A 328 -40.32 31.92 -36.64
N SER A 329 -40.84 31.06 -35.75
CA SER A 329 -42.22 30.58 -35.85
C SER A 329 -43.24 31.71 -35.61
N ILE A 330 -42.98 32.62 -34.66
CA ILE A 330 -43.89 33.75 -34.38
C ILE A 330 -43.91 34.72 -35.57
N VAL A 331 -42.77 35.02 -36.19
CA VAL A 331 -42.70 35.88 -37.38
C VAL A 331 -43.38 35.22 -38.58
N GLY A 332 -43.20 33.91 -38.78
CA GLY A 332 -43.89 33.16 -39.82
C GLY A 332 -45.41 33.19 -39.68
N ILE A 333 -45.93 33.01 -38.46
CA ILE A 333 -47.37 33.07 -38.18
C ILE A 333 -47.92 34.48 -38.46
N LEU A 334 -47.21 35.54 -38.05
CA LEU A 334 -47.62 36.92 -38.32
C LEU A 334 -47.68 37.24 -39.82
N VAL A 335 -46.72 36.75 -40.60
CA VAL A 335 -46.72 36.91 -42.07
C VAL A 335 -47.91 36.17 -42.70
N VAL A 336 -48.22 34.95 -42.26
CA VAL A 336 -49.38 34.19 -42.76
C VAL A 336 -50.69 34.89 -42.41
N ILE A 337 -50.83 35.45 -41.20
CA ILE A 337 -52.01 36.23 -40.81
C ILE A 337 -52.13 37.50 -41.69
N ALA A 338 -51.03 38.20 -41.93
CA ALA A 338 -51.05 39.40 -42.78
C ALA A 338 -51.45 39.06 -44.24
N VAL A 339 -50.88 37.99 -44.81
CA VAL A 339 -51.21 37.54 -46.17
C VAL A 339 -52.67 37.10 -46.26
N THR A 340 -53.18 36.33 -45.29
CA THR A 340 -54.59 35.91 -45.28
C THR A 340 -55.54 37.09 -45.16
N VAL A 341 -55.22 38.09 -44.33
CA VAL A 341 -56.02 39.34 -44.26
C VAL A 341 -55.99 40.09 -45.60
N ILE A 342 -54.84 40.22 -46.25
CA ILE A 342 -54.73 40.89 -47.56
C ILE A 342 -55.56 40.17 -48.63
N VAL A 343 -55.49 38.84 -48.68
CA VAL A 343 -56.29 38.01 -49.60
C VAL A 343 -57.78 38.16 -49.30
N CYS A 344 -58.18 38.10 -48.02
CA CYS A 344 -59.58 38.28 -47.60
C CYS A 344 -60.13 39.67 -47.94
N VAL A 345 -59.31 40.72 -47.89
CA VAL A 345 -59.72 42.08 -48.27
C VAL A 345 -59.79 42.23 -49.79
N LYS A 346 -58.81 41.71 -50.53
CA LYS A 346 -58.74 41.82 -52.01
C LYS A 346 -59.80 40.98 -52.72
N PHE A 347 -60.08 39.78 -52.23
CA PHE A 347 -61.04 38.85 -52.79
C PHE A 347 -62.35 38.80 -51.99
N LYS A 348 -62.67 39.86 -51.21
CA LYS A 348 -63.86 39.90 -50.35
C LYS A 348 -65.15 39.60 -51.11
N ILE A 349 -65.26 40.05 -52.36
CA ILE A 349 -66.44 39.84 -53.21
C ILE A 349 -66.49 38.39 -53.72
N ASP A 350 -65.36 37.84 -54.15
CA ASP A 350 -65.26 36.47 -54.67
C ASP A 350 -65.39 35.41 -53.58
N ILE A 351 -64.82 35.65 -52.39
CA ILE A 351 -64.97 34.77 -51.20
C ILE A 351 -66.40 34.82 -50.69
N ALA A 352 -67.04 36.00 -50.64
CA ALA A 352 -68.45 36.11 -50.27
C ALA A 352 -69.37 35.43 -51.29
N SER A 353 -69.07 35.52 -52.59
CA SER A 353 -69.78 34.80 -53.64
C SER A 353 -69.59 33.28 -53.53
N PHE A 354 -68.35 32.82 -53.32
CA PHE A 354 -68.02 31.41 -53.16
C PHE A 354 -68.64 30.79 -51.90
N LEU A 355 -68.61 31.48 -50.75
CA LEU A 355 -69.30 31.03 -49.54
C LEU A 355 -70.82 31.00 -49.73
N ARG A 356 -71.38 31.96 -50.47
CA ARG A 356 -72.81 31.99 -50.80
C ARG A 356 -73.22 30.86 -51.74
N ASP A 357 -72.36 30.46 -52.68
CA ASP A 357 -72.59 29.32 -53.57
C ASP A 357 -72.35 27.96 -52.88
N THR A 358 -71.40 27.87 -51.95
CA THR A 358 -71.04 26.61 -51.28
C THR A 358 -71.93 26.31 -50.06
N LEU A 359 -72.40 27.34 -49.35
CA LEU A 359 -73.30 27.22 -48.19
C LEU A 359 -74.77 27.57 -48.54
N GLY A 360 -75.05 27.87 -49.81
CA GLY A 360 -76.40 28.14 -50.31
C GLY A 360 -77.24 26.87 -50.47
N PHE A 361 -77.71 26.28 -49.36
CA PHE A 361 -78.76 25.25 -49.39
C PHE A 361 -80.07 25.74 -48.76
N ARG A 362 -81.04 25.97 -49.66
CA ARG A 362 -82.52 25.91 -49.56
C ARG A 362 -83.25 26.65 -48.43
N ARG A 363 -83.81 27.81 -48.78
CA ARG A 363 -85.12 28.26 -48.28
C ARG A 363 -86.19 27.29 -48.79
N GLY A 364 -86.89 26.61 -47.88
CA GLY A 364 -88.21 26.07 -48.15
C GLY A 364 -89.24 27.15 -47.83
N ASP A 365 -89.99 27.57 -48.85
CA ASP A 365 -91.26 28.27 -48.67
C ASP A 365 -92.38 27.23 -48.53
N SER A 366 -93.15 27.33 -47.45
CA SER A 366 -94.60 27.05 -47.43
C SER A 366 -95.15 27.68 -46.15
N ASP A 367 -95.88 28.80 -46.29
CA ASP A 367 -97.35 28.82 -46.14
C ASP A 367 -97.71 29.08 -44.66
N GLY A 368 -98.39 30.14 -44.24
CA GLY A 368 -99.58 30.77 -44.76
C GLY A 368 -100.50 31.00 -43.55
N LYS A 369 -100.68 32.28 -43.13
CA LYS A 369 -101.69 32.81 -42.18
C LYS A 369 -101.70 32.31 -40.72
N CYS A 370 -101.61 33.23 -39.76
CA CYS A 370 -102.80 33.76 -39.08
C CYS A 370 -102.47 35.04 -38.28
N TYR A 371 -103.44 35.94 -38.27
CA TYR A 371 -103.59 37.19 -37.51
C TYR A 371 -103.42 36.96 -35.98
N ASP A 372 -103.30 37.91 -35.05
CA ASP A 372 -103.74 39.31 -35.03
C ASP A 372 -103.13 40.05 -33.82
N THR A 373 -103.14 41.39 -33.90
CA THR A 373 -103.19 42.39 -32.81
C THR A 373 -102.04 42.62 -31.81
N PHE A 374 -101.61 43.90 -31.84
CA PHE A 374 -101.03 44.68 -30.75
C PHE A 374 -101.95 44.76 -29.52
N LEU A 375 -101.35 44.82 -28.32
CA LEU A 375 -101.65 45.84 -27.32
C LEU A 375 -100.55 45.90 -26.24
N MET A 376 -100.00 47.11 -26.07
CA MET A 376 -99.33 47.54 -24.83
C MET A 376 -100.37 47.59 -23.71
N HIS A 377 -99.99 47.19 -22.49
CA HIS A 377 -99.89 48.16 -21.40
C HIS A 377 -98.89 47.75 -20.34
#